data_AF-A0A386C7U6-F1
#
_entry.id   AF-A0A386C7U6-F1
#
_cell.length_a   1.000
_cell.length_b   1.000
_cell.length_c   1.000
_cell.angle_alpha   90.00
_cell.angle_beta   90.00
_cell.angle_gamma   90.00
#
_symmetry.space_group_name_H-M   'P 1'
#
loop_
_entity.id
_entity.type
_entity.pdbx_description
1 polymer ?
#
loop_
_entity_poly.entity_id
_entity_poly.type
_entity_poly.pdbx_seq_one_letter_code
_entity_poly.pdbx_strand_id
1 'polypeptide(L)'
;MTINDEFTASIVIGRAFQTLGGALRWKIRVDGRLRPDITVALRMDQANREVLDYYLLPRIDIAGVTLRLREDNGFFLDSYRFDSLDSFFYLAARTQLRTAA
;
A
#
# COMPACT_ATOMS: atom_id res chain seq x y z
N MET A 1 -11.62 -2.97 6.48
CA MET A 1 -12.88 -2.88 5.70
C MET A 1 -12.96 -4.10 4.81
N THR A 2 -14.16 -4.58 4.50
CA THR A 2 -14.35 -5.68 3.54
C THR A 2 -14.72 -5.11 2.18
N ILE A 3 -14.08 -5.60 1.13
CA ILE A 3 -14.31 -5.21 -0.26
C ILE A 3 -15.05 -6.35 -0.93
N ASN A 4 -16.20 -6.04 -1.55
CA ASN A 4 -17.01 -7.00 -2.31
C ASN A 4 -17.36 -8.30 -1.54
N ASP A 5 -17.36 -8.29 -0.20
CA ASP A 5 -17.48 -9.49 0.63
C ASP A 5 -16.44 -10.60 0.32
N GLU A 6 -15.36 -10.26 -0.38
CA GLU A 6 -14.38 -11.21 -0.92
C GLU A 6 -13.04 -11.14 -0.20
N PHE A 7 -12.57 -9.94 0.12
CA PHE A 7 -11.31 -9.74 0.84
C PHE A 7 -11.36 -8.52 1.75
N THR A 8 -10.41 -8.46 2.67
CA THR A 8 -10.29 -7.37 3.64
C THR A 8 -9.14 -6.44 3.26
N ALA A 9 -9.39 -5.15 3.33
CA ALA A 9 -8.41 -4.11 3.10
C ALA A 9 -8.22 -3.22 4.33
N SER A 10 -7.02 -2.66 4.49
CA SER A 10 -6.75 -1.54 5.39
C SER A 10 -6.02 -0.42 4.65
N ILE A 11 -6.14 0.80 5.16
CA ILE A 11 -5.48 1.97 4.59
C ILE A 11 -4.57 2.58 5.66
N VAL A 12 -3.33 2.91 5.29
CA VAL A 12 -2.37 3.59 6.17
C VAL A 12 -1.76 4.78 5.45
N ILE A 13 -1.69 5.93 6.13
CA ILE A 13 -1.05 7.13 5.61
C ILE A 13 0.38 7.19 6.14
N GLY A 14 1.35 7.05 5.24
CA GLY A 14 2.76 7.32 5.48
C GLY A 14 3.03 8.80 5.27
N ARG A 15 3.21 9.56 6.36
CA ARG A 15 3.65 10.95 6.29
C ARG A 15 5.14 11.05 5.98
N ALA A 16 5.50 11.98 5.11
CA ALA A 16 6.88 12.29 4.80
C ALA A 16 7.54 13.00 5.99
N PHE A 17 8.78 12.63 6.28
CA PHE A 17 9.68 13.40 7.12
C PHE A 17 11.04 13.50 6.44
N GLN A 18 11.75 14.59 6.70
CA GLN A 18 13.10 14.78 6.19
C GLN A 18 14.13 14.38 7.24
N THR A 19 15.19 13.74 6.77
CA THR A 19 16.40 13.53 7.58
C THR A 19 17.20 14.83 7.69
N LEU A 20 18.19 14.88 8.58
CA LEU A 20 19.12 16.01 8.68
C LEU A 20 19.84 16.29 7.34
N GLY A 21 20.03 15.27 6.49
CA GLY A 21 20.62 15.41 5.16
C GLY A 21 19.64 15.78 4.04
N GLY A 22 18.39 16.15 4.37
CA GLY A 22 17.37 16.58 3.40
C GLY A 22 16.61 15.45 2.69
N ALA A 23 17.10 14.20 2.75
CA ALA A 23 16.42 13.07 2.11
C ALA A 23 15.04 12.79 2.73
N LEU A 24 14.07 12.44 1.89
CA LEU A 24 12.72 12.09 2.32
C LEU A 24 12.63 10.65 2.79
N ARG A 25 11.84 10.45 3.84
CA ARG A 25 11.58 9.16 4.47
C ARG A 25 10.12 9.03 4.87
N TRP A 26 9.65 7.80 4.90
CA TRP A 26 8.32 7.45 5.38
C TRP A 26 8.41 6.24 6.31
N LYS A 27 7.72 6.32 7.44
CA LYS A 27 7.61 5.22 8.39
C LYS A 27 6.17 4.74 8.40
N ILE A 28 5.91 3.63 7.71
CA ILE A 28 4.58 3.04 7.59
C ILE A 28 4.47 1.92 8.61
N ARG A 29 3.52 2.06 9.53
CA ARG A 29 3.22 1.03 10.53
C ARG A 29 1.96 0.29 10.09
N VAL A 30 2.14 -0.92 9.58
CA VAL A 30 1.02 -1.82 9.30
C VAL A 30 0.56 -2.40 10.63
N ASP A 31 -0.70 -2.19 10.99
CA ASP A 31 -1.26 -2.78 12.21
C ASP A 31 -1.55 -4.27 11.98
N GLY A 32 -0.64 -5.12 12.44
CA GLY A 32 -0.75 -6.57 12.35
C GLY A 32 -1.96 -7.15 13.10
N ARG A 33 -2.65 -6.39 13.96
CA ARG A 33 -3.91 -6.81 14.61
C ARG A 33 -5.09 -6.77 13.65
N LEU A 34 -5.09 -5.84 12.69
CA LEU A 34 -6.16 -5.71 11.71
C LEU A 34 -6.21 -6.90 10.74
N ARG A 35 -5.07 -7.55 10.51
CA ARG A 35 -4.91 -8.72 9.62
C ARG A 35 -5.69 -8.60 8.29
N PRO A 36 -5.62 -7.47 7.58
CA PRO A 36 -6.26 -7.36 6.28
C PRO A 36 -5.54 -8.28 5.28
N ASP A 37 -6.22 -8.70 4.22
CA ASP A 37 -5.59 -9.40 3.10
C ASP A 37 -4.65 -8.46 2.33
N ILE A 38 -5.02 -7.19 2.20
CA ILE A 38 -4.25 -6.14 1.52
C ILE A 38 -4.18 -4.87 2.38
N THR A 39 -3.00 -4.27 2.48
CA THR A 39 -2.81 -2.93 3.06
C THR A 39 -2.46 -1.95 1.95
N VAL A 40 -3.28 -0.90 1.78
CA VAL A 40 -2.99 0.22 0.89
C VAL A 40 -2.25 1.28 1.69
N ALA A 41 -0.96 1.44 1.45
CA ALA A 41 -0.16 2.46 2.12
C ALA A 41 0.07 3.66 1.20
N LEU A 42 -0.36 4.84 1.65
CA LEU A 42 -0.27 6.09 0.89
C LEU A 42 1.00 6.81 1.28
N ARG A 43 1.84 7.15 0.31
CA ARG A 43 3.05 7.95 0.55
C ARG A 43 2.72 9.41 0.32
N MET A 44 2.74 10.21 1.38
CA MET A 44 2.47 11.65 1.25
C MET A 44 3.69 12.40 0.69
N ASP A 45 3.46 13.53 0.03
CA ASP A 45 4.51 14.44 -0.42
C ASP A 45 5.25 15.11 0.76
N GLN A 46 6.32 15.85 0.46
CA GLN A 46 7.10 16.57 1.49
C GLN A 46 6.24 17.52 2.32
N ALA A 47 5.26 18.17 1.70
CA ALA A 47 4.34 19.08 2.40
C ALA A 47 3.24 18.34 3.18
N ASN A 48 3.14 17.02 3.03
CA ASN A 48 2.08 16.18 3.57
C ASN A 48 0.66 16.63 3.18
N ARG A 49 0.51 17.16 1.96
CA ARG A 49 -0.77 17.65 1.41
C ARG A 49 -1.32 16.73 0.34
N GLU A 50 -0.45 16.17 -0.49
CA GLU A 50 -0.84 15.33 -1.62
C GLU A 50 -0.26 13.91 -1.46
N VAL A 51 -0.92 12.94 -2.09
CA VAL A 51 -0.40 11.57 -2.18
C VAL A 51 0.54 11.50 -3.38
N LEU A 52 1.77 11.00 -3.18
CA LEU A 52 2.74 10.75 -4.23
C LEU A 52 2.44 9.45 -4.99
N ASP A 53 2.14 8.39 -4.24
CA ASP A 53 1.92 7.03 -4.75
C ASP A 53 1.33 6.12 -3.66
N TYR A 54 0.98 4.92 -4.11
CA TYR A 54 0.28 3.90 -3.34
C TYR A 54 1.09 2.61 -3.36
N TYR A 55 1.31 2.03 -2.19
CA TYR A 55 1.81 0.65 -2.07
C TYR A 55 0.63 -0.30 -1.81
N LEU A 56 0.46 -1.32 -2.64
CA LEU A 56 -0.50 -2.40 -2.42
C LEU A 56 0.22 -3.59 -1.79
N LEU A 57 0.14 -3.68 -0.48
CA LEU A 57 0.95 -4.58 0.33
C LEU A 57 0.12 -5.82 0.72
N PRO A 58 0.33 -6.97 0.08
CA PRO A 58 -0.34 -8.20 0.47
C PRO A 58 0.15 -8.67 1.84
N ARG A 59 -0.75 -9.25 2.61
CA ARG A 59 -0.43 -9.71 3.97
C ARG A 59 0.68 -10.75 4.01
N ILE A 60 0.72 -11.64 3.02
CA ILE A 60 1.69 -12.74 2.95
C ILE A 60 3.14 -12.24 2.96
N ASP A 61 3.38 -11.05 2.38
CA ASP A 61 4.73 -10.50 2.25
C ASP A 61 5.11 -9.52 3.37
N ILE A 62 4.12 -8.93 4.07
CA ILE A 62 4.35 -7.72 4.91
C ILE A 62 3.85 -7.86 6.37
N ALA A 63 3.33 -9.03 6.77
CA ALA A 63 2.66 -9.23 8.07
C ALA A 63 3.48 -8.75 9.29
N GLY A 64 2.97 -7.74 9.99
CA GLY A 64 3.49 -7.28 11.28
C GLY A 64 4.76 -6.43 11.21
N VAL A 65 5.13 -5.91 10.03
CA VAL A 65 6.37 -5.16 9.82
C VAL A 65 6.12 -3.64 9.84
N THR A 66 7.09 -2.89 10.35
CA THR A 66 7.19 -1.44 10.11
C THR A 66 8.06 -1.21 8.89
N LEU A 67 7.45 -0.73 7.81
CA LEU A 67 8.17 -0.38 6.58
C LEU A 67 8.82 0.99 6.74
N ARG A 68 10.11 1.06 6.40
CA ARG A 68 10.88 2.31 6.37
C ARG A 68 11.23 2.61 4.93
N LEU A 69 10.41 3.44 4.29
CA LEU A 69 10.60 3.79 2.90
C LEU A 69 11.55 4.98 2.75
N ARG A 70 12.28 4.94 1.66
CA ARG A 70 13.13 5.98 1.09
C ARG A 70 12.51 6.42 -0.23
N GLU A 71 13.17 7.36 -0.90
CA GLU A 71 12.81 7.78 -2.25
C GLU A 71 12.99 6.62 -3.25
N ASP A 72 14.04 5.81 -3.07
CA ASP A 72 14.33 4.57 -3.79
C ASP A 72 14.47 3.38 -2.80
N ASN A 73 13.60 2.38 -2.97
CA ASN A 73 13.49 1.22 -2.06
C ASN A 73 13.98 -0.08 -2.69
N GLY A 74 14.41 -0.06 -3.94
CA GLY A 74 14.77 -1.24 -4.69
C GLY A 74 13.58 -2.10 -5.08
N PHE A 75 13.88 -3.08 -5.94
CA PHE A 75 12.88 -3.84 -6.71
C PHE A 75 11.79 -4.51 -5.86
N PHE A 76 12.14 -5.10 -4.71
CA PHE A 76 11.16 -5.86 -3.92
C PHE A 76 10.03 -5.00 -3.38
N LEU A 77 10.32 -3.78 -2.93
CA LEU A 77 9.28 -2.87 -2.44
C LEU A 77 8.60 -2.16 -3.61
N ASP A 78 9.39 -1.70 -4.58
CA ASP A 78 8.87 -0.90 -5.68
C ASP A 78 7.99 -1.71 -6.65
N SER A 79 8.02 -3.04 -6.62
CA SER A 79 7.04 -3.89 -7.33
C SER A 79 5.61 -3.77 -6.80
N TYR A 80 5.44 -3.31 -5.56
CA TYR A 80 4.13 -3.06 -4.96
C TYR A 80 3.67 -1.60 -5.10
N ARG A 81 4.48 -0.73 -5.71
CA ARG A 81 4.22 0.70 -5.84
C ARG A 81 3.46 1.01 -7.13
N PHE A 82 2.44 1.84 -7.01
CA PHE A 82 1.60 2.29 -8.11
C PHE A 82 1.32 3.79 -8.00
N ASP A 83 1.22 4.47 -9.14
CA ASP A 83 0.97 5.91 -9.18
C ASP A 83 -0.49 6.28 -8.88
N SER A 84 -1.41 5.33 -9.03
CA SER A 84 -2.84 5.52 -8.77
C SER A 84 -3.46 4.31 -8.05
N LEU A 85 -4.71 4.48 -7.60
CA LEU A 85 -5.51 3.39 -7.04
C LEU A 85 -6.12 2.48 -8.12
N ASP A 86 -5.88 2.73 -9.41
CA ASP A 86 -6.48 1.96 -10.50
C ASP A 86 -6.11 0.48 -10.40
N SER A 87 -4.88 0.16 -10.00
CA SER A 87 -4.45 -1.23 -9.76
C SER A 87 -5.24 -1.91 -8.64
N PHE A 88 -5.60 -1.17 -7.59
CA PHE A 88 -6.44 -1.69 -6.51
C PHE A 88 -7.87 -1.92 -6.99
N PHE A 89 -8.43 -1.00 -7.77
CA PHE A 89 -9.76 -1.17 -8.36
C PHE A 89 -9.79 -2.31 -9.38
N TYR A 90 -8.74 -2.48 -10.18
CA TYR A 90 -8.60 -3.62 -11.10
C TYR A 90 -8.56 -4.95 -10.35
N LEU A 91 -7.81 -5.02 -9.24
CA LEU A 91 -7.78 -6.20 -8.38
C LEU A 91 -9.15 -6.51 -7.77
N ALA A 92 -9.91 -5.47 -7.41
CA ALA A 92 -11.27 -5.60 -6.88
C ALA A 92 -12.34 -5.78 -7.97
N ALA A 93 -11.98 -5.74 -9.26
CA ALA A 93 -12.95 -5.83 -10.34
C ALA A 93 -13.49 -7.26 -10.44
N ARG A 94 -14.82 -7.40 -10.36
CA ARG A 94 -15.49 -8.69 -10.55
C ARG A 94 -15.54 -9.05 -12.02
N THR A 95 -15.14 -10.27 -12.34
CA THR A 95 -15.33 -10.88 -13.66
C THR A 95 -16.22 -12.11 -13.52
N GLN A 96 -17.20 -12.25 -14.42
CA GLN A 96 -17.98 -13.47 -14.51
C GLN A 96 -17.09 -14.58 -15.07
N LEU A 97 -16.74 -15.55 -14.22
CA LEU A 97 -16.14 -16.79 -14.67
C LEU A 97 -17.18 -17.56 -15.48
N ARG A 98 -16.89 -17.81 -16.76
CA ARG A 98 -17.73 -18.71 -17.57
C ARG A 98 -17.58 -20.11 -17.00
N THR A 99 -18.65 -20.66 -16.45
CA THR A 99 -18.71 -22.08 -16.10
C THR A 99 -18.66 -22.90 -17.39
N ALA A 100 -17.77 -23.87 -17.46
CA ALA A 100 -17.85 -24.91 -18.49
C ALA A 100 -19.16 -25.69 -18.29
N ALA A 101 -19.92 -25.87 -19.38
CA ALA A 101 -21.18 -26.61 -19.41
C ALA A 101 -20.94 -28.12 -19.47
#